data_AF-A0A2P1L4F0-F1
#
_entry.id   AF-A0A2P1L4F0-F1
#
_cell.length_a   1.000
_cell.length_b   1.000
_cell.length_c   1.000
_cell.angle_alpha   90.00
_cell.angle_beta   90.00
_cell.angle_gamma   90.00
#
_symmetry.space_group_name_H-M   'P 1'
#
loop_
_entity.id
_entity.type
_entity.pdbx_description
1 polymer ?
#
loop_
_entity_poly.entity_id
_entity_poly.type
_entity_poly.pdbx_seq_one_letter_code
_entity_poly.pdbx_strand_id
1 'polypeptide(L)' 'FFLHLQGSSNPLGYDTALKIPFYPSLLCLDIKGFNNILVLFLAP' A
#
# COMPACT_ATOMS: atom_id res chain seq x y z
N PHE A 1 5.62 13.35 4.35
CA PHE A 1 4.55 14.37 4.26
C PHE A 1 4.24 14.77 2.82
N PHE A 2 5.20 15.27 2.01
CA PHE A 2 4.98 15.71 0.62
C PHE A 2 4.19 14.76 -0.30
N LEU A 3 4.41 13.43 -0.23
CA LEU A 3 3.64 12.45 -1.01
C LEU A 3 2.13 12.50 -0.70
N HIS A 4 1.74 12.85 0.52
CA HIS A 4 0.31 12.95 0.87
C HIS A 4 -0.35 14.20 0.26
N LEU A 5 0.45 15.22 -0.07
CA LEU A 5 -0.03 16.42 -0.78
C LEU A 5 -0.18 16.16 -2.28
N GLN A 6 0.79 15.45 -2.89
CA GLN A 6 0.78 15.14 -4.32
C GLN A 6 -0.07 13.89 -4.67
N GLY A 7 -0.30 13.00 -3.69
CA GLY A 7 -0.88 11.68 -3.90
C GLY A 7 0.13 10.65 -4.42
N SER A 8 -0.23 9.37 -4.34
CA SER A 8 0.54 8.29 -4.94
C SER A 8 0.27 8.20 -6.44
N SER A 9 1.30 7.85 -7.22
CA SER A 9 1.13 7.43 -8.60
C SER A 9 0.50 6.03 -8.64
N ASN A 10 -0.25 5.74 -9.70
CA ASN A 10 -0.75 4.39 -9.97
C ASN A 10 -0.08 3.81 -11.23
N PRO A 11 -0.13 2.49 -11.46
CA PRO A 11 0.55 1.85 -12.60
C PRO A 11 0.17 2.39 -13.99
N LEU A 12 -0.98 3.04 -14.12
CA LEU A 12 -1.43 3.63 -15.39
C LEU A 12 -0.77 4.99 -15.66
N GLY A 13 -0.16 5.62 -14.66
CA GLY A 13 0.62 6.85 -14.82
C GLY A 13 -0.21 8.13 -14.97
N TYR A 14 -1.53 8.09 -14.76
CA TYR A 14 -2.42 9.25 -14.79
C TYR A 14 -3.45 9.21 -13.65
N ASP A 15 -4.03 10.36 -13.31
CA ASP A 15 -5.01 10.46 -12.22
C ASP A 15 -6.33 9.76 -12.54
N THR A 16 -6.81 8.97 -11.58
CA THR A 16 -8.11 8.28 -11.68
C THR A 16 -9.15 8.97 -10.79
N ALA A 17 -10.38 9.10 -11.30
CA ALA A 17 -11.50 9.68 -10.54
C ALA A 17 -11.94 8.80 -9.35
N LEU A 18 -11.71 7.49 -9.44
CA LEU A 18 -12.00 6.53 -8.38
C LEU A 18 -10.76 6.34 -7.51
N LYS A 19 -10.81 6.80 -6.26
CA LYS A 19 -9.80 6.55 -5.22
C LYS A 19 -10.44 5.76 -4.07
N ILE A 20 -9.82 4.67 -3.67
CA ILE A 20 -10.20 3.91 -2.47
C ILE A 20 -9.50 4.51 -1.23
N PRO A 21 -10.11 4.44 -0.04
CA PRO A 21 -9.47 4.92 1.18
C PRO A 21 -8.27 4.04 1.55
N PHE A 22 -7.25 4.64 2.19
CA PHE A 22 -6.06 3.92 2.65
C PHE A 22 -6.40 2.82 3.66
N TYR A 23 -7.30 3.12 4.60
CA TYR A 23 -7.86 2.16 5.55
C TYR A 23 -9.34 1.89 5.25
N PRO A 24 -9.79 0.63 5.25
CA PRO A 24 -9.04 -0.58 5.61
C PRO A 24 -8.17 -1.18 4.49
N SER A 25 -8.38 -0.78 3.24
CA SER A 25 -7.91 -1.55 2.07
C SER A 25 -6.39 -1.72 1.98
N LEU A 26 -5.64 -0.62 1.84
CA LEU A 26 -4.20 -0.67 1.60
C LEU A 26 -3.43 -1.03 2.87
N LEU A 27 -3.86 -0.53 4.03
CA LEU A 27 -3.21 -0.87 5.31
C LEU A 27 -3.26 -2.37 5.60
N CYS A 28 -4.40 -3.03 5.37
CA CYS A 28 -4.49 -4.48 5.55
C CYS A 28 -3.59 -5.25 4.56
N LEU A 29 -3.43 -4.75 3.34
CA LEU A 29 -2.53 -5.34 2.34
C LEU A 29 -1.07 -5.24 2.78
N ASP A 30 -0.66 -4.09 3.28
CA ASP A 30 0.70 -3.85 3.79
C ASP A 30 1.01 -4.75 4.99
N ILE A 31 0.08 -4.86 5.95
CA ILE A 31 0.23 -5.76 7.10
C ILE A 31 0.38 -7.21 6.65
N LYS A 32 -0.43 -7.65 5.67
CA LYS A 32 -0.35 -9.01 5.13
C LYS A 32 0.99 -9.25 4.42
N GLY A 33 1.46 -8.30 3.61
CA GLY A 33 2.75 -8.37 2.95
C GLY A 33 3.90 -8.43 3.95
N PHE A 34 3.86 -7.57 4.97
CA PHE A 34 4.85 -7.56 6.05
C PHE A 34 4.87 -8.89 6.81
N ASN A 35 3.71 -9.46 7.13
CA ASN A 35 3.64 -10.76 7.79
C ASN A 35 4.29 -11.87 6.97
N ASN A 36 4.08 -11.90 5.65
CA ASN A 36 4.74 -12.87 4.78
C ASN A 36 6.27 -12.72 4.78
N ILE A 37 6.77 -11.48 4.79
CA ILE A 37 8.20 -11.20 4.87
C ILE A 37 8.76 -11.63 6.23
N LEU A 38 8.05 -11.35 7.32
CA LEU A 38 8.44 -11.83 8.65
C LEU A 38 8.51 -13.36 8.71
N VAL A 39 7.53 -14.07 8.14
CA VAL A 39 7.57 -15.54 8.06
C VAL A 39 8.80 -16.00 7.27
N LEU A 40 9.11 -15.38 6.13
CA LEU A 40 10.28 -15.76 5.33
C LEU A 40 11.61 -15.58 6.08
N PHE A 41 11.71 -14.57 6.95
CA PHE A 41 12.96 -14.27 7.68
C PHE A 41 13.05 -14.90 9.08
N LEU A 42 11.92 -15.23 9.70
CA LEU A 42 11.85 -15.70 11.10
C LEU A 42 11.35 -17.13 11.24
N ALA A 43 10.78 -17.74 10.20
CA ALA A 43 10.50 -19.17 10.20
C ALA A 43 11.80 -19.94 9.87
N PRO A 44 12.24 -20.88 10.73
CA PRO A 44 13.44 -21.69 10.52
C PRO A 44 13.32 -22.66 9.34
#